data_AF-A0A7C6X2R3-F1
#
_entry.id   AF-A0A7C6X2R3-F1
#
_cell.length_a   1.000
_cell.length_b   1.000
_cell.length_c   1.000
_cell.angle_alpha   90.00
_cell.angle_beta   90.00
_cell.angle_gamma   90.00
#
_symmetry.space_group_name_H-M   'P 1'
#
loop_
_entity.id
_entity.type
_entity.pdbx_description
1 polymer ?
#
loop_
_entity_poly.entity_id
_entity_poly.type
_entity_poly.pdbx_seq_one_letter_code
_entity_poly.pdbx_strand_id
1 'polypeptide(L)'
;MEELKYDNLVSDAFYGKNVVFTGTLISMTRQTAAQKVVERGGSVSNSIRKDTNVLVMGLQDYERFTDGKTSNKTKMARTLIEQGKPLEIIDESEFLRRLLQEG
;
A
#
# COMPACT_ATOMS: atom_id res chain seq x y z
N MET A 1 28.53 28.09 4.33
CA MET A 1 27.07 28.10 4.50
C MET A 1 26.48 28.24 3.12
N GLU A 2 26.06 27.14 2.51
CA GLU A 2 25.02 27.16 1.47
C GLU A 2 24.41 25.76 1.41
N GLU A 3 23.22 25.64 2.02
CA GLU A 3 22.34 24.49 1.88
C GLU A 3 21.86 24.42 0.42
N LEU A 4 22.36 23.45 -0.34
CA LEU A 4 21.65 22.98 -1.52
C LEU A 4 21.04 21.63 -1.17
N LYS A 5 19.93 21.69 -0.43
CA LYS A 5 18.94 20.61 -0.37
C LYS A 5 18.31 20.54 -1.76
N TYR A 6 18.96 19.82 -2.68
CA TYR A 6 18.27 19.31 -3.86
C TYR A 6 17.20 18.37 -3.33
N ASP A 7 16.01 18.93 -3.21
CA ASP A 7 14.76 18.28 -2.92
C ASP A 7 14.73 16.98 -3.72
N ASN A 8 14.78 15.86 -3.03
CA ASN A 8 14.65 14.52 -3.58
C ASN A 8 13.29 14.44 -4.28
N LEU A 9 13.24 14.85 -5.55
CA LEU A 9 12.13 14.62 -6.49
C LEU A 9 12.11 13.17 -6.96
N VAL A 10 12.57 12.26 -6.10
CA VAL A 10 12.26 10.84 -6.20
C VAL A 10 10.79 10.74 -5.83
N SER A 11 9.93 10.54 -6.83
CA SER A 11 8.53 10.31 -6.59
C SER A 11 8.37 9.03 -5.78
N ASP A 12 8.36 9.16 -4.45
CA ASP A 12 8.22 8.02 -3.57
C ASP A 12 6.88 7.35 -3.87
N ALA A 13 6.92 6.04 -4.14
CA ALA A 13 5.77 5.29 -4.65
C ALA A 13 4.51 5.39 -3.76
N PHE A 14 4.71 5.79 -2.49
CA PHE A 14 3.70 5.97 -1.47
C PHE A 14 3.50 7.41 -0.99
N TYR A 15 4.25 8.39 -1.51
CA TYR A 15 4.15 9.78 -1.09
C TYR A 15 2.71 10.31 -1.27
N GLY A 16 2.11 10.81 -0.18
CA GLY A 16 0.74 11.31 -0.18
C GLY A 16 -0.35 10.24 -0.39
N LYS A 17 0.01 8.95 -0.41
CA LYS A 17 -0.96 7.84 -0.58
C LYS A 17 -1.33 7.23 0.77
N ASN A 18 -2.60 6.87 0.93
CA ASN A 18 -3.06 6.09 2.07
C ASN A 18 -3.07 4.59 1.74
N VAL A 19 -2.23 3.85 2.46
CA VAL A 19 -1.98 2.41 2.30
C VAL A 19 -2.73 1.63 3.38
N VAL A 20 -3.43 0.59 2.99
CA VAL A 20 -4.12 -0.32 3.91
C VAL A 20 -3.53 -1.71 3.74
N PHE A 21 -3.22 -2.37 4.85
CA PHE A 21 -2.75 -3.76 4.84
C PHE A 21 -3.89 -4.71 5.19
N THR A 22 -4.01 -5.80 4.44
CA THR A 22 -4.92 -6.89 4.77
C THR A 22 -4.18 -8.23 4.68
N GLY A 23 -4.51 -9.13 5.61
CA GLY A 23 -3.78 -10.39 5.75
C GLY A 23 -2.47 -10.28 6.51
N THR A 24 -1.72 -11.37 6.52
CA THR A 24 -0.40 -11.44 7.16
C THR A 24 0.69 -11.24 6.10
N LEU A 25 1.57 -10.27 6.33
CA LEU A 25 2.79 -10.09 5.53
C LEU A 25 3.82 -11.11 6.00
N ILE A 26 4.46 -11.81 5.06
CA ILE A 26 5.43 -12.87 5.34
C ILE A 26 6.84 -12.28 5.50
N SER A 27 7.15 -11.23 4.75
CA SER A 27 8.47 -10.59 4.70
C SER A 27 8.77 -9.73 5.92
N MET A 28 7.75 -9.10 6.53
CA MET A 28 7.94 -8.18 7.65
C MET A 28 6.69 -8.03 8.50
N THR A 29 6.86 -7.45 9.70
CA THR A 29 5.70 -7.11 10.54
C THR A 29 4.93 -5.94 9.94
N ARG A 30 3.62 -5.86 10.23
CA ARG A 30 2.80 -4.70 9.83
C ARG A 30 3.34 -3.37 10.37
N GLN A 31 3.96 -3.36 11.55
CA GLN A 31 4.61 -2.17 12.09
C GLN A 31 5.78 -1.73 11.24
N THR A 32 6.66 -2.66 10.85
CA THR A 32 7.80 -2.37 9.97
C THR A 32 7.33 -1.88 8.60
N ALA A 33 6.33 -2.53 8.03
CA ALA A 33 5.75 -2.10 6.76
C ALA A 33 5.16 -0.70 6.85
N ALA A 34 4.46 -0.40 7.96
CA ALA A 34 3.88 0.91 8.17
C ALA A 34 4.95 2.00 8.34
N GLN A 35 6.00 1.71 9.09
CA GLN A 35 7.12 2.62 9.25
C GLN A 35 7.77 2.94 7.89
N LYS A 36 8.04 1.93 7.05
CA LYS A 36 8.61 2.15 5.71
C LYS A 36 7.71 3.00 4.81
N VAL A 37 6.40 2.84 4.88
CA VAL A 37 5.45 3.69 4.13
C VAL A 37 5.51 5.14 4.62
N VAL A 38 5.56 5.35 5.94
CA VAL A 38 5.63 6.68 6.55
C VAL A 38 6.97 7.37 6.26
N GLU A 39 8.08 6.62 6.29
CA GLU A 39 9.42 7.10 5.90
C GLU A 39 9.44 7.61 4.44
N ARG A 40 8.58 7.05 3.60
CA ARG A 40 8.39 7.40 2.18
C ARG A 40 7.28 8.44 1.96
N GLY A 41 6.86 9.13 3.02
CA GLY A 41 5.83 10.19 2.98
C GLY A 41 4.39 9.70 2.76
N GLY A 42 4.13 8.40 2.93
CA GLY A 42 2.79 7.81 2.88
C GLY A 42 2.11 7.75 4.24
N SER A 43 0.85 7.32 4.23
CA SER A 43 0.07 7.09 5.45
C SER A 43 -0.47 5.66 5.47
N VAL A 44 -0.69 5.11 6.67
CA VAL A 44 -1.21 3.76 6.82
C VAL A 44 -2.50 3.73 7.63
N SER A 45 -3.50 3.01 7.11
CA SER A 45 -4.80 2.85 7.75
C SER A 45 -5.16 1.37 7.94
N ASN A 46 -5.88 1.07 9.02
CA ASN A 46 -6.35 -0.30 9.31
C ASN A 46 -7.62 -0.70 8.54
N SER A 47 -8.31 0.28 7.94
CA SER A 47 -9.58 0.09 7.26
C SER A 47 -9.56 0.83 5.93
N ILE A 48 -10.21 0.23 4.93
CA ILE A 48 -10.43 0.85 3.63
C ILE A 48 -11.40 2.01 3.83
N ARG A 49 -10.95 3.19 3.46
CA ARG A 49 -11.67 4.45 3.54
C ARG A 49 -11.75 5.06 2.15
N LYS A 50 -12.49 6.17 2.05
CA LYS A 50 -12.70 6.87 0.76
C LYS A 50 -11.42 7.45 0.18
N ASP A 51 -10.44 7.73 1.03
CA ASP A 51 -9.10 8.24 0.76
C ASP A 51 -8.05 7.13 0.62
N THR A 52 -8.42 5.85 0.72
CA THR A 52 -7.48 4.75 0.50
C THR A 52 -7.07 4.67 -0.96
N ASN A 53 -5.77 4.72 -1.22
CA ASN A 53 -5.18 4.64 -2.55
C ASN A 53 -4.58 3.27 -2.83
N VAL A 54 -4.07 2.57 -1.82
CA VAL A 54 -3.38 1.29 -2.00
C VAL A 54 -3.88 0.30 -0.96
N LEU A 55 -4.30 -0.88 -1.40
CA LEU A 55 -4.57 -2.04 -0.55
C LEU A 55 -3.48 -3.08 -0.79
N VAL A 56 -2.63 -3.29 0.20
CA VAL A 56 -1.59 -4.33 0.20
C VAL A 56 -2.17 -5.61 0.79
N MET A 57 -2.20 -6.67 -0.01
CA MET A 57 -2.58 -8.01 0.42
C MET A 57 -1.35 -8.86 0.70
N GLY A 58 -1.31 -9.51 1.87
CA GLY A 58 -0.35 -10.59 2.11
C GLY A 58 -0.55 -11.73 1.10
N LEU A 59 0.54 -12.39 0.70
CA LEU A 59 0.52 -13.42 -0.36
C LEU A 59 -0.58 -14.47 -0.18
N GLN A 60 -0.73 -15.00 1.04
CA GLN A 60 -1.73 -16.03 1.35
C GLN A 60 -3.18 -15.54 1.18
N ASP A 61 -3.44 -14.27 1.47
CA ASP A 61 -4.76 -13.67 1.29
C ASP A 61 -4.99 -13.21 -0.16
N TYR A 62 -3.93 -12.86 -0.89
CA TYR A 62 -3.98 -12.56 -2.32
C TYR A 62 -4.36 -13.79 -3.14
N GLU A 63 -3.75 -14.95 -2.87
CA GLU A 63 -4.12 -16.22 -3.53
C GLU A 63 -5.60 -16.57 -3.30
N ARG A 64 -6.08 -16.40 -2.07
CA ARG A 64 -7.51 -16.59 -1.74
C ARG A 64 -8.41 -15.59 -2.44
N PHE A 65 -7.94 -14.35 -2.60
CA PHE A 65 -8.66 -13.33 -3.35
C PHE A 65 -8.78 -13.69 -4.84
N THR A 66 -7.69 -14.16 -5.46
CA THR A 66 -7.71 -14.62 -6.85
C THR A 66 -8.58 -15.86 -7.05
N ASP A 67 -8.65 -16.73 -6.03
CA ASP A 67 -9.52 -17.91 -5.97
C ASP A 67 -10.99 -17.58 -5.63
N GLY A 68 -11.36 -16.30 -5.57
CA GLY A 68 -12.74 -15.86 -5.37
C GLY A 68 -13.23 -15.83 -3.91
N LYS A 69 -12.38 -16.17 -2.92
CA LYS A 69 -12.69 -16.03 -1.49
C LYS A 69 -12.49 -14.58 -1.05
N THR A 70 -13.58 -13.81 -1.05
CA THR A 70 -13.55 -12.38 -0.69
C THR A 70 -13.83 -12.14 0.80
N SER A 71 -12.92 -11.44 1.49
CA SER A 71 -13.18 -10.81 2.78
C SER A 71 -13.96 -9.49 2.62
N ASN A 72 -14.59 -8.99 3.69
CA ASN A 72 -15.31 -7.71 3.67
C ASN A 72 -14.43 -6.54 3.19
N LYS A 73 -13.13 -6.55 3.51
CA LYS A 73 -12.17 -5.55 3.01
C LYS A 73 -12.01 -5.62 1.51
N THR A 74 -11.85 -6.83 0.99
CA THR A 74 -11.67 -7.05 -0.43
C THR A 74 -12.90 -6.65 -1.25
N LYS A 75 -14.10 -6.92 -0.72
CA LYS A 75 -15.37 -6.43 -1.30
C LYS A 75 -15.39 -4.91 -1.35
N MET A 76 -15.04 -4.24 -0.24
CA MET A 76 -14.97 -2.78 -0.22
C MET A 76 -13.97 -2.22 -1.22
N ALA A 77 -12.78 -2.81 -1.35
CA ALA A 77 -11.80 -2.37 -2.35
C ALA A 77 -12.33 -2.50 -3.78
N ARG A 78 -12.96 -3.64 -4.13
CA ARG A 78 -13.61 -3.81 -5.44
C ARG A 78 -14.70 -2.77 -5.66
N THR A 79 -15.58 -2.55 -4.68
CA THR A 79 -16.63 -1.53 -4.78
C THR A 79 -16.05 -0.13 -4.99
N LEU A 80 -14.94 0.23 -4.34
CA LEU A 80 -14.31 1.53 -4.56
C LEU A 80 -13.70 1.64 -5.97
N ILE A 81 -13.10 0.57 -6.50
CA ILE A 81 -12.59 0.53 -7.87
C ILE A 81 -13.74 0.66 -8.88
N GLU A 82 -14.83 -0.08 -8.67
CA GLU A 82 -16.05 0.01 -9.49
C GLU A 82 -16.69 1.40 -9.43
N GLN A 83 -16.57 2.10 -8.30
CA GLN A 83 -16.98 3.50 -8.14
C GLN A 83 -16.03 4.50 -8.84
N GLY A 84 -15.00 4.03 -9.54
CA GLY A 84 -14.03 4.86 -10.24
C GLY A 84 -13.01 5.54 -9.33
N LYS A 85 -12.83 5.03 -8.10
CA LYS A 85 -11.81 5.59 -7.20
C LYS A 85 -10.41 5.10 -7.58
N PRO A 86 -9.38 5.93 -7.34
CA PRO A 86 -7.98 5.55 -7.55
C PRO A 86 -7.49 4.66 -6.40
N LEU A 87 -8.09 3.48 -6.26
CA LEU A 87 -7.65 2.43 -5.33
C LEU A 87 -6.98 1.32 -6.11
N GLU A 88 -5.76 1.00 -5.73
CA GLU A 88 -4.97 -0.07 -6.32
C GLU A 88 -4.85 -1.22 -5.32
N ILE A 89 -5.04 -2.46 -5.78
CA ILE A 89 -4.79 -3.66 -4.97
C ILE A 89 -3.47 -4.25 -5.43
N ILE A 90 -2.50 -4.33 -4.53
CA ILE A 90 -1.19 -4.93 -4.77
C ILE A 90 -0.93 -6.05 -3.78
N ASP A 91 -0.12 -7.01 -4.18
CA ASP A 91 0.36 -8.04 -3.28
C ASP A 91 1.60 -7.56 -2.50
N GLU A 92 2.05 -8.38 -1.56
CA GLU A 92 3.24 -8.10 -0.77
C GLU A 92 4.51 -7.96 -1.62
N SER A 93 4.68 -8.76 -2.69
CA SER A 93 5.88 -8.67 -3.52
C SER A 93 5.93 -7.35 -4.30
N GLU A 94 4.80 -6.88 -4.84
CA GLU A 94 4.74 -5.57 -5.49
C GLU A 94 4.93 -4.42 -4.47
N PHE A 95 4.38 -4.55 -3.26
CA PHE A 95 4.64 -3.59 -2.17
C PHE A 95 6.14 -3.48 -1.86
N LEU A 96 6.82 -4.61 -1.68
CA LEU A 96 8.26 -4.66 -1.49
C LEU A 96 9.03 -4.07 -2.66
N ARG A 97 8.62 -4.38 -3.90
CA ARG A 97 9.26 -3.85 -5.10
C ARG A 97 9.19 -2.33 -5.15
N ARG A 98 8.04 -1.76 -4.80
CA ARG A 98 7.85 -0.29 -4.71
C ARG A 98 8.62 0.35 -3.56
N LEU A 99 8.82 -0.37 -2.46
CA LEU A 99 9.67 0.07 -1.35
C LEU A 99 11.17 0.01 -1.69
N LEU A 100 11.59 -0.92 -2.54
CA LEU A 100 12.99 -1.13 -2.93
C LEU A 100 13.41 -0.30 -4.15
N GLN A 101 12.47 0.28 -4.89
CA GLN A 101 12.78 1.30 -5.89
C GLN A 101 13.19 2.58 -5.16
N GLU A 102 14.49 2.69 -4.91
CA GLU A 102 15.17 3.96 -4.67
C GLU A 102 15.26 4.67 -6.03
N GLY A 103 14.69 5.88 -6.12
CA GLY A 103 14.95 6.76 -7.26
C GLY A 103 16.21 7.58 -7.04
#